data_AF-A0A5C7Z4H5-F1
#
_entry.id   AF-A0A5C7Z4H5-F1
#
_cell.length_a   1.000
_cell.length_b   1.000
_cell.length_c   1.000
_cell.angle_alpha   90.00
_cell.angle_beta   90.00
_cell.angle_gamma   90.00
#
_symmetry.space_group_name_H-M   'P 1'
#
loop_
_entity.id
_entity.type
_entity.pdbx_description
1 polymer ?
#
loop_
_entity_poly.entity_id
_entity_poly.type
_entity_poly.pdbx_seq_one_letter_code
_entity_poly.pdbx_strand_id
1 'polypeptide(L)'
;MIEQAPVEPAQNRWQPVIRNTAYILGALLIFLFALNLMISSLQYLGKDADDLILQTTANPFTALFIGLLLTALIQSSSATTTMAVALVASGSMSLNSAIPFIMGANVGTTITSTIISLGFITKKKEFRRAVATGTYHDFFNILTVVLLFPLEYYFGFLSAIANYVGTTLFHEPISNSSENFSLLGWGGDSIIKFIITTINNGFVLVVLSVVILFSSIIFFRKVISKTLGFGQQEKFQHFFFKNSFKSFGWGLLTTAIIRSSTITTSLVVPLVAKKVVKLKSAQPFILGANIGTTITAFIAALFNSNAAISLAIAHFLFNAIGVIIFYLIPLVNELPGKLADGLGRLTLKYRLAGFLYLLLTFFVVPFSLIYFNKDAVRVNELTYSYQNFVTQQNSSYNIVAKTYPHHAFSNLMVYDRPSKNNQPNKILTVYRRNNLLLINNDLFELNRAGFCRDAEDENGKFKICILEVLPSLTLSSGLKADSVFVFEKQWYQPERVDSTRVRLYISAALNLQVKKEKLSTGGHLLEQELLTSLNPK
;
A
#
# COMPACT_ATOMS: atom_id res chain seq x y z
N MET A 1 -13.18 38.01 -67.58
CA MET A 1 -13.15 38.28 -66.13
C MET A 1 -13.08 36.93 -65.44
N ILE A 2 -11.96 36.62 -64.80
CA ILE A 2 -11.79 35.38 -64.02
C ILE A 2 -12.16 35.77 -62.59
N GLU A 3 -13.28 35.25 -62.11
CA GLU A 3 -13.78 35.47 -60.76
C GLU A 3 -12.90 34.69 -59.77
N GLN A 4 -12.11 35.40 -58.97
CA GLN A 4 -11.30 34.81 -57.92
C GLN A 4 -12.22 34.31 -56.79
N ALA A 5 -12.18 33.00 -56.54
CA ALA A 5 -12.84 32.41 -55.38
C ALA A 5 -12.29 33.03 -54.08
N PRO A 6 -13.13 33.26 -53.06
CA PRO A 6 -12.71 33.90 -51.82
C PRO A 6 -11.70 33.01 -51.08
N VAL A 7 -10.56 33.60 -50.73
CA VAL A 7 -9.56 32.98 -49.84
C VAL A 7 -10.16 32.93 -48.43
N GLU A 8 -10.53 31.74 -47.95
CA GLU A 8 -10.93 31.55 -46.55
C GLU A 8 -9.80 32.03 -45.62
N PRO A 9 -10.11 32.81 -44.56
CA PRO A 9 -9.08 33.22 -43.61
C PRO A 9 -8.51 31.98 -42.92
N ALA A 10 -7.18 31.88 -42.89
CA ALA A 10 -6.47 30.79 -42.24
C ALA A 10 -6.93 30.65 -40.77
N GLN A 11 -7.79 29.66 -40.49
CA GLN A 11 -8.23 29.37 -39.13
C GLN A 11 -7.01 29.18 -38.23
N ASN A 12 -6.97 29.97 -37.16
CA ASN A 12 -5.81 30.09 -36.28
C ASN A 12 -5.56 28.75 -35.56
N ARG A 13 -4.73 27.87 -36.13
CA ARG A 13 -4.50 26.48 -35.69
C ARG A 13 -4.08 26.34 -34.22
N TRP A 14 -3.57 27.41 -33.62
CA TRP A 14 -3.09 27.44 -32.24
C TRP A 14 -4.18 27.66 -31.19
N GLN A 15 -5.28 28.35 -31.52
CA GLN A 15 -6.39 28.58 -30.58
C GLN A 15 -7.01 27.28 -30.03
N PRO A 16 -7.36 26.27 -30.86
CA PRO A 16 -7.88 25.01 -30.33
C PRO A 16 -6.82 24.25 -29.54
N VAL A 17 -5.54 24.33 -29.90
CA VAL A 17 -4.44 23.66 -29.18
C VAL A 17 -4.27 24.28 -27.79
N ILE A 18 -4.15 25.60 -27.67
CA ILE A 18 -3.98 26.30 -26.39
C ILE A 18 -5.18 26.04 -25.47
N ARG A 19 -6.40 26.15 -26.01
CA ARG A 19 -7.63 25.88 -25.25
C ARG A 19 -7.67 24.43 -24.74
N ASN A 20 -7.32 23.47 -25.60
CA ASN A 20 -7.30 22.06 -25.23
C ASN A 20 -6.22 21.76 -24.18
N THR A 21 -5.02 22.34 -24.31
CA THR A 21 -3.95 22.23 -23.33
C THR A 21 -4.37 22.82 -21.98
N ALA A 22 -5.03 23.98 -21.97
CA ALA A 22 -5.56 24.61 -20.76
C ALA A 22 -6.62 23.74 -20.07
N TYR A 23 -7.54 23.12 -20.82
CA TYR A 23 -8.52 22.19 -20.26
C TYR A 23 -7.87 20.94 -19.65
N ILE A 24 -6.84 20.40 -20.30
CA ILE A 24 -6.09 19.25 -19.78
C ILE A 24 -5.37 19.63 -18.48
N LEU A 25 -4.68 20.77 -18.45
CA LEU A 25 -3.99 21.27 -17.25
C LEU A 25 -4.98 21.54 -16.11
N GLY A 26 -6.11 22.19 -16.38
CA GLY A 26 -7.15 22.43 -15.37
C GLY A 26 -7.74 21.15 -14.80
N ALA A 27 -8.04 20.17 -15.65
CA ALA A 27 -8.53 18.87 -15.21
C ALA A 27 -7.47 18.11 -14.38
N LEU A 28 -6.19 18.22 -14.75
CA LEU A 28 -5.08 17.67 -13.98
C LEU A 28 -4.99 18.31 -12.59
N LEU A 29 -5.10 19.63 -12.48
CA LEU A 29 -5.01 20.35 -11.20
C LEU A 29 -6.18 20.00 -10.27
N ILE A 30 -7.39 19.85 -10.80
CA ILE A 30 -8.57 19.39 -10.04
C ILE A 30 -8.36 17.96 -9.53
N PHE A 31 -7.80 17.08 -10.36
CA PHE A 31 -7.46 15.71 -9.96
C PHE A 31 -6.40 15.70 -8.84
N LEU A 32 -5.33 16.48 -8.98
CA LEU A 32 -4.27 16.60 -7.97
C LEU A 32 -4.81 17.16 -6.64
N PHE A 33 -5.72 18.14 -6.69
CA PHE A 33 -6.41 18.65 -5.50
C PHE A 33 -7.27 17.56 -4.84
N ALA A 34 -8.09 16.84 -5.61
CA ALA A 34 -8.93 15.76 -5.11
C ALA A 34 -8.10 14.65 -4.45
N LEU A 35 -6.95 14.35 -5.04
CA LEU A 35 -5.98 13.39 -4.51
C LEU A 35 -5.41 13.87 -3.17
N ASN A 36 -4.98 15.12 -3.06
CA ASN A 36 -4.43 15.67 -1.81
C ASN A 36 -5.49 15.73 -0.69
N LEU A 37 -6.74 16.07 -1.04
CA LEU A 37 -7.87 16.02 -0.12
C LEU A 37 -8.14 14.60 0.37
N MET A 38 -8.07 13.59 -0.51
CA MET A 38 -8.23 12.18 -0.12
C MET A 38 -7.13 11.73 0.84
N ILE A 39 -5.86 12.04 0.55
CA ILE A 39 -4.73 11.73 1.44
C ILE A 39 -4.97 12.33 2.82
N SER A 40 -5.29 13.62 2.89
CA SER A 40 -5.52 14.34 4.15
C SER A 40 -6.76 13.82 4.90
N SER A 41 -7.81 13.43 4.16
CA SER A 41 -9.03 12.85 4.74
C SER A 41 -8.78 11.45 5.31
N LEU A 42 -7.96 10.63 4.64
CA LEU A 42 -7.56 9.30 5.14
C LEU A 42 -6.65 9.42 6.38
N GLN A 43 -5.74 10.40 6.40
CA GLN A 43 -4.96 10.73 7.60
C GLN A 43 -5.86 11.14 8.78
N TYR A 44 -6.95 11.87 8.49
CA TYR A 44 -7.93 12.24 9.50
C TYR A 44 -8.80 11.03 9.93
N LEU A 45 -9.23 10.17 8.99
CA LEU A 45 -10.04 8.97 9.25
C LEU A 45 -9.26 7.86 9.97
N GLY A 46 -7.93 7.81 9.84
CA GLY A 46 -7.09 6.87 10.59
C GLY A 46 -7.26 6.93 12.12
N LYS A 47 -8.09 7.85 12.64
CA LYS A 47 -8.55 7.95 14.03
C LYS A 47 -9.80 7.12 14.36
N ASP A 48 -10.61 6.71 13.36
CA ASP A 48 -11.92 6.04 13.52
C ASP A 48 -12.08 4.73 12.69
N ALA A 49 -11.15 4.40 11.77
CA ALA A 49 -11.22 3.24 10.85
C ALA A 49 -10.30 2.07 11.26
N ASP A 50 -10.30 1.75 12.55
CA ASP A 50 -9.33 0.84 13.18
C ASP A 50 -9.32 -0.55 12.52
N ASP A 51 -10.44 -1.25 12.40
CA ASP A 51 -10.42 -2.68 12.04
C ASP A 51 -9.92 -2.98 10.62
N LEU A 52 -10.34 -2.19 9.63
CA LEU A 52 -9.92 -2.41 8.24
C LEU A 52 -8.44 -2.04 8.04
N ILE A 53 -7.98 -0.96 8.66
CA ILE A 53 -6.57 -0.54 8.61
C ILE A 53 -5.72 -1.55 9.40
N LEU A 54 -6.17 -1.98 10.57
CA LEU A 54 -5.47 -2.99 11.38
C LEU A 54 -5.33 -4.30 10.61
N GLN A 55 -6.39 -4.83 10.01
CA GLN A 55 -6.31 -6.08 9.23
C GLN A 55 -5.45 -5.94 7.98
N THR A 56 -5.54 -4.81 7.27
CA THR A 56 -4.70 -4.52 6.09
C THR A 56 -3.22 -4.45 6.44
N THR A 57 -2.90 -3.94 7.63
CA THR A 57 -1.52 -3.73 8.07
C THR A 57 -0.97 -4.89 8.89
N ALA A 58 -1.83 -5.83 9.30
CA ALA A 58 -1.48 -6.96 10.14
C ALA A 58 -0.99 -8.15 9.33
N ASN A 59 -1.57 -8.43 8.16
CA ASN A 59 -1.21 -9.61 7.38
C ASN A 59 -0.99 -9.27 5.89
N PRO A 60 0.23 -9.42 5.35
CA PRO A 60 0.54 -9.22 3.93
C PRO A 60 -0.35 -10.04 2.98
N PHE A 61 -0.76 -11.25 3.37
CA PHE A 61 -1.69 -12.07 2.59
C PHE A 61 -3.09 -11.43 2.53
N THR A 62 -3.63 -11.03 3.68
CA THR A 62 -4.93 -10.35 3.77
C THR A 62 -4.89 -8.99 3.06
N ALA A 63 -3.76 -8.27 3.18
CA ALA A 63 -3.53 -6.98 2.53
C ALA A 63 -3.73 -7.06 1.01
N LEU A 64 -3.27 -8.14 0.37
CA LEU A 64 -3.51 -8.40 -1.05
C LEU A 64 -4.99 -8.43 -1.40
N PHE A 65 -5.78 -9.22 -0.68
CA PHE A 65 -7.20 -9.35 -0.98
C PHE A 65 -7.98 -8.08 -0.64
N ILE A 66 -7.57 -7.34 0.39
CA ILE A 66 -8.15 -6.03 0.70
C ILE A 66 -7.86 -5.05 -0.43
N GLY A 67 -6.62 -4.97 -0.94
CA GLY A 67 -6.27 -4.11 -2.07
C GLY A 67 -7.05 -4.46 -3.35
N LEU A 68 -7.26 -5.76 -3.58
CA LEU A 68 -8.10 -6.27 -4.67
C LEU A 68 -9.55 -5.83 -4.51
N LEU A 69 -10.18 -6.09 -3.36
CA LEU A 69 -11.57 -5.73 -3.10
C LEU A 69 -11.78 -4.22 -3.14
N LEU A 70 -10.90 -3.47 -2.48
CA LEU A 70 -10.98 -2.01 -2.45
C LEU A 70 -10.89 -1.46 -3.86
N THR A 71 -9.96 -1.94 -4.68
CA THR A 71 -9.89 -1.51 -6.09
C THR A 71 -11.05 -2.01 -6.92
N ALA A 72 -11.61 -3.20 -6.67
CA ALA A 72 -12.77 -3.70 -7.40
C ALA A 72 -14.03 -2.88 -7.11
N LEU A 73 -14.22 -2.46 -5.85
CA LEU A 73 -15.31 -1.60 -5.40
C LEU A 73 -15.13 -0.17 -5.89
N ILE A 74 -13.90 0.37 -5.78
CA ILE A 74 -13.56 1.72 -6.21
C ILE A 74 -13.37 1.78 -7.75
N GLN A 75 -13.11 0.68 -8.44
CA GLN A 75 -12.81 0.65 -9.88
C GLN A 75 -11.67 1.60 -10.35
N SER A 76 -10.81 2.04 -9.42
CA SER A 76 -9.67 2.92 -9.66
C SER A 76 -8.45 2.42 -8.90
N SER A 77 -7.56 1.70 -9.58
CA SER A 77 -6.28 1.31 -8.97
C SER A 77 -5.43 2.52 -8.64
N SER A 78 -5.46 3.59 -9.46
CA SER A 78 -4.72 4.83 -9.17
C SER A 78 -5.11 5.44 -7.81
N ALA A 79 -6.40 5.47 -7.49
CA ALA A 79 -6.85 5.94 -6.18
C ALA A 79 -6.36 5.03 -5.05
N THR A 80 -6.48 3.71 -5.24
CA THR A 80 -6.11 2.70 -4.25
C THR A 80 -4.59 2.64 -4.03
N THR A 81 -3.77 2.77 -5.07
CA THR A 81 -2.32 2.78 -4.97
C THR A 81 -1.80 4.08 -4.38
N THR A 82 -2.38 5.23 -4.73
CA THR A 82 -2.05 6.49 -4.02
C THR A 82 -2.41 6.41 -2.55
N MET A 83 -3.54 5.80 -2.19
CA MET A 83 -3.88 5.54 -0.79
C MET A 83 -2.82 4.64 -0.12
N ALA A 84 -2.36 3.58 -0.78
CA ALA A 84 -1.28 2.74 -0.25
C ALA A 84 0.03 3.51 -0.04
N VAL A 85 0.42 4.35 -1.01
CA VAL A 85 1.58 5.24 -0.92
C VAL A 85 1.44 6.20 0.26
N ALA A 86 0.26 6.80 0.44
CA ALA A 86 -0.02 7.71 1.55
C ALA A 86 0.05 7.00 2.91
N LEU A 87 -0.47 5.77 3.02
CA LEU A 87 -0.42 4.98 4.25
C LEU A 87 1.01 4.53 4.60
N VAL A 88 1.85 4.27 3.59
CA VAL A 88 3.28 3.99 3.81
C VAL A 88 4.05 5.25 4.17
N ALA A 89 3.75 6.38 3.51
CA ALA A 89 4.33 7.67 3.84
C ALA A 89 3.95 8.09 5.26
N SER A 90 2.73 7.78 5.71
CA SER A 90 2.27 8.04 7.06
C SER A 90 2.77 7.03 8.10
N GLY A 91 3.54 6.01 7.72
CA GLY A 91 3.95 4.93 8.63
C GLY A 91 2.79 4.05 9.14
N SER A 92 1.55 4.28 8.68
CA SER A 92 0.38 3.52 9.08
C SER A 92 0.36 2.12 8.43
N MET A 93 1.04 1.94 7.31
CA MET A 93 1.23 0.66 6.64
C MET A 93 2.72 0.39 6.39
N SER A 94 3.19 -0.82 6.70
CA SER A 94 4.56 -1.23 6.38
C SER A 94 4.70 -1.55 4.89
N LEU A 95 5.90 -1.38 4.34
CA LEU A 95 6.21 -1.73 2.95
C LEU A 95 5.84 -3.19 2.63
N ASN A 96 6.12 -4.11 3.57
CA ASN A 96 5.82 -5.54 3.44
C ASN A 96 4.32 -5.85 3.29
N SER A 97 3.43 -5.01 3.83
CA SER A 97 1.97 -5.16 3.65
C SER A 97 1.49 -4.37 2.43
N ALA A 98 2.14 -3.23 2.15
CA ALA A 98 1.80 -2.34 1.06
C ALA A 98 2.04 -2.95 -0.33
N ILE A 99 3.12 -3.70 -0.51
CA ILE A 99 3.43 -4.32 -1.80
C ILE A 99 2.36 -5.35 -2.18
N PRO A 100 2.00 -6.34 -1.33
CA PRO A 100 0.87 -7.22 -1.60
C PRO A 100 -0.45 -6.49 -1.80
N PHE A 101 -0.73 -5.44 -1.04
CA PHE A 101 -1.91 -4.60 -1.25
C PHE A 101 -1.96 -4.01 -2.66
N ILE A 102 -0.84 -3.48 -3.18
CA ILE A 102 -0.74 -3.00 -4.56
C ILE A 102 -0.87 -4.14 -5.59
N MET A 103 -0.31 -5.33 -5.31
CA MET A 103 -0.51 -6.51 -6.17
C MET A 103 -1.99 -6.82 -6.32
N GLY A 104 -2.73 -6.81 -5.20
CA GLY A 104 -4.17 -6.94 -5.17
C GLY A 104 -4.87 -5.85 -5.96
N ALA A 105 -4.48 -4.59 -5.77
CA ALA A 105 -5.05 -3.46 -6.49
C ALA A 105 -4.90 -3.58 -8.02
N ASN A 106 -3.77 -4.09 -8.51
CA ASN A 106 -3.58 -4.34 -9.94
C ASN A 106 -4.54 -5.42 -10.46
N VAL A 107 -4.77 -6.49 -9.70
CA VAL A 107 -5.81 -7.48 -10.04
C VAL A 107 -7.19 -6.81 -10.04
N GLY A 108 -7.53 -6.06 -8.99
CA GLY A 108 -8.85 -5.42 -8.85
C GLY A 108 -9.21 -4.48 -9.99
N THR A 109 -8.24 -3.73 -10.57
CA THR A 109 -8.49 -2.80 -11.69
C THR A 109 -9.06 -3.48 -12.93
N THR A 110 -8.86 -4.80 -13.06
CA THR A 110 -9.27 -5.56 -14.24
C THR A 110 -10.79 -5.81 -14.29
N ILE A 111 -11.51 -5.65 -13.16
CA ILE A 111 -12.96 -5.86 -13.07
C ILE A 111 -13.74 -5.07 -14.12
N THR A 112 -13.33 -3.84 -14.42
CA THR A 112 -14.10 -2.94 -15.29
C THR A 112 -14.14 -3.44 -16.73
N SER A 113 -13.02 -3.97 -17.24
CA SER A 113 -12.97 -4.55 -18.58
C SER A 113 -13.84 -5.81 -18.67
N THR A 114 -13.89 -6.60 -17.59
CA THR A 114 -14.75 -7.77 -17.48
C THR A 114 -16.23 -7.39 -17.38
N ILE A 115 -16.60 -6.34 -16.63
CA ILE A 115 -17.97 -5.78 -16.61
C ILE A 115 -18.40 -5.34 -18.01
N ILE A 116 -17.55 -4.58 -18.71
CA ILE A 116 -17.86 -4.11 -20.07
C ILE A 116 -18.08 -5.27 -21.03
N SER A 117 -17.36 -6.38 -20.84
CA SER A 117 -17.58 -7.58 -21.64
C SER A 117 -18.99 -8.16 -21.50
N LEU A 118 -19.60 -8.05 -20.31
CA LEU A 118 -20.97 -8.50 -20.05
C LEU A 118 -22.02 -7.69 -20.84
N GLY A 119 -21.70 -6.47 -21.27
CA GLY A 119 -22.56 -5.68 -22.15
C GLY A 119 -22.83 -6.35 -23.51
N PHE A 120 -22.01 -7.34 -23.91
CA PHE A 120 -22.17 -8.07 -25.17
C PHE A 120 -22.93 -9.41 -25.02
N ILE A 121 -23.44 -9.73 -23.82
CA ILE A 121 -24.01 -11.04 -23.45
C ILE A 121 -25.12 -11.55 -24.38
N THR A 122 -25.86 -10.64 -25.02
CA THR A 122 -26.94 -10.95 -25.97
C THR A 122 -26.41 -11.59 -27.26
N LYS A 123 -25.20 -11.22 -27.71
CA LYS A 123 -24.63 -11.65 -28.98
C LYS A 123 -23.46 -12.62 -28.77
N LYS A 124 -23.73 -13.93 -28.82
CA LYS A 124 -22.78 -15.02 -28.50
C LYS A 124 -21.35 -14.81 -29.03
N LYS A 125 -21.19 -14.53 -30.34
CA LYS A 125 -19.86 -14.36 -30.97
C LYS A 125 -19.15 -13.07 -30.54
N GLU A 126 -19.89 -11.98 -30.30
CA GLU A 126 -19.32 -10.73 -29.76
C GLU A 126 -18.96 -10.91 -28.28
N PHE A 127 -19.84 -11.56 -27.50
CA PHE A 127 -19.62 -11.88 -26.09
C PHE A 127 -18.36 -12.69 -25.85
N ARG A 128 -18.15 -13.78 -26.60
CA ARG A 128 -16.93 -14.60 -26.52
C ARG A 128 -15.65 -13.76 -26.67
N ARG A 129 -15.62 -12.88 -27.67
CA ARG A 129 -14.48 -11.99 -27.96
C ARG A 129 -14.31 -10.93 -26.88
N ALA A 130 -15.42 -10.35 -26.41
CA ALA A 130 -15.43 -9.36 -25.36
C ALA A 130 -14.88 -9.96 -24.05
N VAL A 131 -15.34 -11.14 -23.64
CA VAL A 131 -14.89 -11.84 -22.43
C VAL A 131 -13.41 -12.22 -22.54
N ALA A 132 -12.98 -12.77 -23.69
CA ALA A 132 -11.56 -13.09 -23.91
C ALA A 132 -10.66 -11.85 -23.88
N THR A 133 -11.17 -10.68 -24.27
CA THR A 133 -10.40 -9.42 -24.22
C THR A 133 -10.41 -8.84 -22.82
N GLY A 134 -11.56 -8.82 -22.15
CA GLY A 134 -11.71 -8.31 -20.80
C GLY A 134 -10.86 -9.08 -19.80
N THR A 135 -10.98 -10.41 -19.82
CA THR A 135 -10.30 -11.30 -18.88
C THR A 135 -8.84 -11.57 -19.19
N TYR A 136 -8.33 -11.14 -20.35
CA TYR A 136 -6.90 -11.21 -20.64
C TYR A 136 -6.09 -10.41 -19.62
N HIS A 137 -6.58 -9.22 -19.25
CA HIS A 137 -5.95 -8.39 -18.24
C HIS A 137 -5.99 -9.07 -16.86
N ASP A 138 -7.13 -9.68 -16.52
CA ASP A 138 -7.33 -10.43 -15.27
C ASP A 138 -6.32 -11.57 -15.16
N PHE A 139 -6.25 -12.45 -16.15
CA PHE A 139 -5.34 -13.59 -16.12
C PHE A 139 -3.88 -13.16 -16.10
N PHE A 140 -3.51 -12.10 -16.82
CA PHE A 140 -2.15 -11.56 -16.75
C PHE A 140 -1.79 -11.13 -15.32
N ASN A 141 -2.64 -10.34 -14.67
CA ASN A 141 -2.37 -9.86 -13.31
C ASN A 141 -2.43 -10.99 -12.28
N ILE A 142 -3.40 -11.89 -12.38
CA ILE A 142 -3.52 -13.06 -11.48
C ILE A 142 -2.28 -13.95 -11.59
N LEU A 143 -1.81 -14.27 -12.80
CA LEU A 143 -0.60 -15.08 -13.00
C LEU A 143 0.64 -14.37 -12.45
N THR A 144 0.73 -13.06 -12.62
CA THR A 144 1.83 -12.25 -12.06
C THR A 144 1.79 -12.27 -10.53
N VAL A 145 0.62 -12.19 -9.92
CA VAL A 145 0.44 -12.34 -8.47
C VAL A 145 0.81 -13.74 -7.99
N VAL A 146 0.29 -14.79 -8.63
CA VAL A 146 0.58 -16.19 -8.28
C VAL A 146 2.08 -16.48 -8.29
N LEU A 147 2.82 -15.83 -9.20
CA LEU A 147 4.28 -15.95 -9.28
C LEU A 147 5.02 -15.09 -8.25
N LEU A 148 4.72 -13.78 -8.19
CA LEU A 148 5.52 -12.82 -7.44
C LEU A 148 5.11 -12.70 -5.97
N PHE A 149 3.86 -12.98 -5.61
CA PHE A 149 3.41 -12.88 -4.23
C PHE A 149 4.11 -13.88 -3.31
N PRO A 150 4.26 -15.18 -3.64
CA PRO A 150 5.04 -16.09 -2.79
C PRO A 150 6.50 -15.66 -2.64
N LEU A 151 7.11 -15.16 -3.72
CA LEU A 151 8.49 -14.65 -3.68
C LEU A 151 8.61 -13.43 -2.76
N GLU A 152 7.66 -12.52 -2.84
CA GLU A 152 7.60 -11.36 -1.93
C GLU A 152 7.32 -11.79 -0.49
N TYR A 153 6.36 -12.69 -0.27
CA TYR A 153 5.90 -13.11 1.04
C TYR A 153 7.01 -13.84 1.84
N TYR A 154 7.77 -14.72 1.19
CA TYR A 154 8.80 -15.51 1.87
C TYR A 154 10.19 -14.87 1.83
N PHE A 155 10.54 -14.15 0.77
CA PHE A 155 11.90 -13.65 0.55
C PHE A 155 11.99 -12.11 0.49
N GLY A 156 10.86 -11.40 0.51
CA GLY A 156 10.85 -9.94 0.34
C GLY A 156 11.46 -9.51 -0.99
N PHE A 157 11.30 -10.30 -2.06
CA PHE A 157 12.00 -10.12 -3.33
C PHE A 157 11.81 -8.73 -3.96
N LEU A 158 10.57 -8.26 -4.07
CA LEU A 158 10.29 -6.93 -4.61
C LEU A 158 10.67 -5.85 -3.60
N SER A 159 10.40 -6.06 -2.31
CA SER A 159 10.83 -5.15 -1.23
C SER A 159 12.33 -4.89 -1.28
N ALA A 160 13.15 -5.93 -1.40
CA ALA A 160 14.61 -5.85 -1.41
C ALA A 160 15.12 -5.07 -2.62
N ILE A 161 14.65 -5.41 -3.83
CA ILE A 161 15.05 -4.71 -5.05
C ILE A 161 14.57 -3.26 -5.00
N ALA A 162 13.33 -3.02 -4.59
CA ALA A 162 12.77 -1.69 -4.55
C ALA A 162 13.47 -0.78 -3.54
N ASN A 163 13.81 -1.30 -2.35
CA ASN A 163 14.62 -0.57 -1.37
C ASN A 163 16.02 -0.28 -1.90
N TYR A 164 16.68 -1.27 -2.52
CA TYR A 164 18.00 -1.09 -3.12
C TYR A 164 18.00 0.00 -4.20
N VAL A 165 17.04 -0.06 -5.13
CA VAL A 165 16.89 0.93 -6.20
C VAL A 165 16.49 2.29 -5.62
N GLY A 166 15.61 2.30 -4.62
CA GLY A 166 15.16 3.50 -3.92
C GLY A 166 16.32 4.24 -3.27
N THR A 167 17.13 3.57 -2.45
CA THR A 167 18.24 4.20 -1.74
C THR A 167 19.40 4.58 -2.66
N THR A 168 19.66 3.82 -3.71
CA THR A 168 20.76 4.12 -4.65
C THR A 168 20.43 5.25 -5.61
N LEU A 169 19.24 5.25 -6.23
CA LEU A 169 18.84 6.25 -7.21
C LEU A 169 18.29 7.54 -6.58
N PHE A 170 17.69 7.45 -5.40
CA PHE A 170 17.11 8.58 -4.67
C PHE A 170 17.87 8.76 -3.35
N HIS A 171 19.12 9.23 -3.44
CA HIS A 171 19.87 9.63 -2.25
C HIS A 171 19.17 10.84 -1.58
N GLU A 172 18.62 10.61 -0.38
CA GLU A 172 17.96 11.56 0.55
C GLU A 172 16.53 12.05 0.16
N PRO A 173 15.59 12.03 1.13
CA PRO A 173 15.49 13.17 2.04
C PRO A 173 15.57 12.77 3.53
N ILE A 174 16.65 13.16 4.21
CA ILE A 174 16.62 13.50 5.64
C ILE A 174 15.81 14.79 5.74
N SER A 175 14.53 14.63 6.06
CA SER A 175 13.90 15.56 6.98
C SER A 175 12.85 14.81 7.80
N ASN A 176 13.07 14.81 9.11
CA ASN A 176 11.99 14.73 10.11
C ASN A 176 11.16 16.02 10.05
N SER A 177 10.69 16.41 8.87
CA SER A 177 9.76 17.53 8.73
C SER A 177 8.37 16.94 8.56
N SER A 178 7.60 16.98 9.64
CA SER A 178 6.14 17.05 9.63
C SER A 178 5.66 18.35 8.94
N GLU A 179 6.19 18.67 7.77
CA GLU A 179 5.70 19.71 6.91
C GLU A 179 4.53 19.10 6.13
N ASN A 180 3.34 19.66 6.35
CA ASN A 180 2.14 19.27 5.66
C ASN A 180 2.39 19.30 4.14
N PHE A 181 2.12 18.18 3.48
CA PHE A 181 2.30 18.01 2.05
C PHE A 181 1.42 19.01 1.26
N SER A 182 2.05 20.08 0.76
CA SER A 182 1.46 20.96 -0.27
C SER A 182 1.91 20.49 -1.65
N LEU A 183 1.16 19.58 -2.26
CA LEU A 183 1.37 19.16 -3.66
C LEU A 183 1.27 20.35 -4.63
N LEU A 184 0.61 21.41 -4.19
CA LEU A 184 0.43 22.66 -4.88
C LEU A 184 1.16 23.73 -4.07
N GLY A 185 2.31 24.23 -4.54
CA GLY A 185 2.91 25.49 -4.05
C GLY A 185 2.03 26.74 -4.30
N TRP A 186 0.73 26.53 -4.55
CA TRP A 186 -0.31 27.51 -4.82
C TRP A 186 -1.57 27.12 -4.03
N GLY A 187 -1.76 27.72 -2.85
CA GLY A 187 -3.05 27.93 -2.16
C GLY A 187 -3.99 26.76 -1.80
N GLY A 188 -3.79 25.54 -2.32
CA GLY A 188 -4.73 24.42 -2.18
C GLY A 188 -4.84 23.90 -0.75
N ASP A 189 -3.76 23.98 0.02
CA ASP A 189 -3.69 23.50 1.39
C ASP A 189 -4.61 24.27 2.35
N SER A 190 -4.79 25.57 2.12
CA SER A 190 -5.72 26.38 2.91
C SER A 190 -7.16 25.91 2.72
N ILE A 191 -7.52 25.52 1.49
CA ILE A 191 -8.85 25.00 1.16
C ILE A 191 -9.03 23.61 1.77
N ILE A 192 -8.03 22.73 1.68
CA ILE A 192 -8.07 21.39 2.26
C ILE A 192 -8.23 21.47 3.78
N LYS A 193 -7.40 22.30 4.46
CA LYS A 193 -7.51 22.52 5.90
C LYS A 193 -8.87 23.04 6.29
N PHE A 194 -9.41 24.03 5.56
CA PHE A 194 -10.76 24.55 5.78
C PHE A 194 -11.85 23.46 5.66
N ILE A 195 -11.77 22.60 4.64
CA ILE A 195 -12.72 21.48 4.45
C ILE A 195 -12.64 20.51 5.64
N ILE A 196 -11.43 20.14 6.05
CA ILE A 196 -11.20 19.20 7.15
C ILE A 196 -11.72 19.75 8.49
N THR A 197 -11.39 21.01 8.80
CA THR A 197 -11.84 21.65 10.05
C THR A 197 -13.35 21.85 10.09
N THR A 198 -14.00 22.06 8.95
CA THR A 198 -15.44 22.29 8.88
C THR A 198 -16.26 21.01 9.05
N ILE A 199 -15.83 19.91 8.43
CA ILE A 199 -16.60 18.65 8.46
C ILE A 199 -16.36 17.90 9.78
N ASN A 200 -15.14 17.96 10.34
CA ASN A 200 -14.75 17.38 11.64
C ASN A 200 -15.23 15.91 11.88
N ASN A 201 -15.34 15.12 10.80
CA ASN A 201 -15.72 13.71 10.83
C ASN A 201 -14.95 12.98 9.72
N GLY A 202 -14.11 12.01 10.11
CA GLY A 202 -13.19 11.35 9.19
C GLY A 202 -13.88 10.49 8.14
N PHE A 203 -14.98 9.83 8.51
CA PHE A 203 -15.70 8.96 7.59
C PHE A 203 -16.37 9.77 6.49
N VAL A 204 -17.05 10.87 6.87
CA VAL A 204 -17.67 11.80 5.93
C VAL A 204 -16.62 12.45 5.03
N LEU A 205 -15.47 12.85 5.59
CA LEU A 205 -14.35 13.41 4.84
C LEU A 205 -13.83 12.43 3.78
N VAL A 206 -13.62 11.17 4.15
CA VAL A 206 -13.13 10.15 3.20
C VAL A 206 -14.17 9.88 2.12
N VAL A 207 -15.44 9.68 2.46
CA VAL A 207 -16.51 9.50 1.47
C VAL A 207 -16.57 10.69 0.51
N LEU A 208 -16.56 11.92 1.03
CA LEU A 208 -16.57 13.14 0.22
C LEU A 208 -15.35 13.22 -0.70
N SER A 209 -14.15 12.98 -0.16
CA SER A 209 -12.90 13.02 -0.91
C SER A 209 -12.84 11.97 -2.01
N VAL A 210 -13.37 10.77 -1.76
CA VAL A 210 -13.51 9.69 -2.74
C VAL A 210 -14.49 10.12 -3.83
N VAL A 211 -15.66 10.67 -3.50
CA VAL A 211 -16.63 11.17 -4.48
C VAL A 211 -16.04 12.29 -5.35
N ILE A 212 -15.29 13.22 -4.76
CA ILE A 212 -14.61 14.31 -5.49
C ILE A 212 -13.51 13.73 -6.40
N LEU A 213 -12.74 12.75 -5.92
CA LEU A 213 -11.73 12.06 -6.72
C LEU A 213 -12.36 11.35 -7.91
N PHE A 214 -13.44 10.61 -7.72
CA PHE A 214 -14.20 9.98 -8.82
C PHE A 214 -14.75 10.99 -9.81
N SER A 215 -15.35 12.06 -9.32
CA SER A 215 -15.90 13.12 -10.16
C SER A 215 -14.80 13.77 -11.00
N SER A 216 -13.62 13.98 -10.41
CA SER A 216 -12.44 14.49 -11.12
C SER A 216 -11.96 13.54 -12.21
N ILE A 217 -11.92 12.23 -11.96
CA ILE A 217 -11.54 11.20 -12.95
C ILE A 217 -12.53 11.17 -14.13
N ILE A 218 -13.84 11.21 -13.85
CA ILE A 218 -14.89 11.23 -14.89
C ILE A 218 -14.79 12.52 -15.72
N PHE A 219 -14.57 13.67 -15.08
CA PHE A 219 -14.38 14.95 -15.75
C PHE A 219 -13.13 14.93 -16.63
N PHE A 220 -12.00 14.49 -16.08
CA PHE A 220 -10.73 14.35 -16.78
C PHE A 220 -10.85 13.41 -17.99
N ARG A 221 -11.54 12.26 -17.84
CA ARG A 221 -11.92 11.38 -18.96
C ARG A 221 -12.68 12.11 -20.05
N LYS A 222 -13.71 12.87 -19.67
CA LYS A 222 -14.59 13.56 -20.63
C LYS A 222 -13.83 14.62 -21.41
N VAL A 223 -12.89 15.33 -20.76
CA VAL A 223 -11.98 16.29 -21.42
C VAL A 223 -11.09 15.56 -22.41
N ILE A 224 -10.35 14.53 -21.98
CA ILE A 224 -9.47 13.73 -22.85
C ILE A 224 -10.23 13.16 -24.06
N SER A 225 -11.37 12.52 -23.82
CA SER A 225 -12.15 11.86 -24.87
C SER A 225 -12.74 12.82 -25.89
N LYS A 226 -13.14 14.04 -25.47
CA LYS A 226 -13.64 15.08 -26.39
C LYS A 226 -12.51 15.74 -27.15
N THR A 227 -11.36 15.92 -26.52
CA THR A 227 -10.17 16.56 -27.11
C THR A 227 -9.43 15.64 -28.10
N LEU A 228 -9.41 14.33 -27.87
CA LEU A 228 -8.70 13.36 -28.73
C LEU A 228 -9.49 12.85 -29.94
N GLY A 229 -10.80 13.14 -30.05
CA GLY A 229 -11.59 12.96 -31.28
C GLY A 229 -11.40 11.63 -32.03
N PHE A 230 -11.97 10.53 -31.53
CA PHE A 230 -11.91 9.22 -32.20
C PHE A 230 -12.89 9.10 -33.38
N GLY A 231 -12.56 9.75 -34.50
CA GLY A 231 -13.37 9.79 -35.71
C GLY A 231 -12.61 9.41 -36.97
N GLN A 232 -12.17 8.14 -37.08
CA GLN A 232 -11.88 7.41 -38.33
C GLN A 232 -11.33 6.00 -37.99
N GLN A 233 -12.16 4.96 -38.17
CA GLN A 233 -11.88 3.60 -37.66
C GLN A 233 -10.63 2.94 -38.27
N GLU A 234 -10.33 3.19 -39.56
CA GLU A 234 -9.16 2.57 -40.22
C GLU A 234 -7.84 3.26 -39.89
N LYS A 235 -7.80 4.60 -39.88
CA LYS A 235 -6.61 5.36 -39.44
C LYS A 235 -6.29 5.10 -37.98
N PHE A 236 -7.32 4.95 -37.15
CA PHE A 236 -7.18 4.61 -35.74
C PHE A 236 -6.48 3.25 -35.54
N GLN A 237 -6.92 2.21 -36.24
CA GLN A 237 -6.28 0.89 -36.14
C GLN A 237 -4.81 0.94 -36.57
N HIS A 238 -4.48 1.62 -37.66
CA HIS A 238 -3.11 1.72 -38.13
C HIS A 238 -2.20 2.55 -37.20
N PHE A 239 -2.76 3.58 -36.57
CA PHE A 239 -2.01 4.44 -35.66
C PHE A 239 -1.68 3.75 -34.33
N PHE A 240 -2.66 3.06 -33.74
CA PHE A 240 -2.55 2.45 -32.40
C PHE A 240 -2.12 0.97 -32.41
N PHE A 241 -2.46 0.20 -33.45
CA PHE A 241 -2.39 -1.29 -33.42
C PHE A 241 -1.60 -1.92 -34.58
N LYS A 242 -0.81 -1.14 -35.33
CA LYS A 242 -0.05 -1.66 -36.49
C LYS A 242 0.93 -2.79 -36.14
N ASN A 243 1.69 -2.63 -35.06
CA ASN A 243 2.62 -3.64 -34.56
C ASN A 243 2.61 -3.67 -33.03
N SER A 244 3.13 -4.75 -32.45
CA SER A 244 3.03 -4.96 -31.01
C SER A 244 3.75 -3.89 -30.19
N PHE A 245 4.91 -3.41 -30.65
CA PHE A 245 5.65 -2.33 -30.00
C PHE A 245 4.88 -1.01 -29.97
N LYS A 246 4.28 -0.60 -31.09
CA LYS A 246 3.42 0.60 -31.12
C LYS A 246 2.21 0.45 -30.22
N SER A 247 1.59 -0.72 -30.23
CA SER A 247 0.42 -0.97 -29.40
C SER A 247 0.75 -0.89 -27.91
N PHE A 248 1.85 -1.52 -27.50
CA PHE A 248 2.37 -1.41 -26.15
C PHE A 248 2.73 0.03 -25.76
N GLY A 249 3.50 0.72 -26.61
CA GLY A 249 3.90 2.11 -26.37
C GLY A 249 2.70 3.04 -26.23
N TRP A 250 1.67 2.87 -27.07
CA TRP A 250 0.44 3.65 -26.96
C TRP A 250 -0.38 3.31 -25.72
N GLY A 251 -0.48 2.04 -25.33
CA GLY A 251 -1.14 1.66 -24.09
C GLY A 251 -0.49 2.32 -22.88
N LEU A 252 0.85 2.27 -22.82
CA LEU A 252 1.66 2.89 -21.79
C LEU A 252 1.46 4.40 -21.78
N LEU A 253 1.67 5.06 -22.92
CA LEU A 253 1.59 6.52 -23.03
C LEU A 253 0.18 7.05 -22.74
N THR A 254 -0.85 6.42 -23.30
CA THR A 254 -2.24 6.85 -23.05
C THR A 254 -2.60 6.68 -21.58
N THR A 255 -2.18 5.60 -20.92
CA THR A 255 -2.45 5.43 -19.50
C THR A 255 -1.62 6.35 -18.62
N ALA A 256 -0.35 6.59 -18.97
CA ALA A 256 0.51 7.55 -18.28
C ALA A 256 -0.10 8.96 -18.25
N ILE A 257 -0.58 9.41 -19.42
CA ILE A 257 -1.22 10.71 -19.59
C ILE A 257 -2.59 10.71 -18.92
N ILE A 258 -3.38 9.66 -19.12
CA ILE A 258 -4.76 9.61 -18.62
C ILE A 258 -4.81 9.36 -17.11
N ARG A 259 -3.76 8.74 -16.56
CA ARG A 259 -3.66 8.21 -15.20
C ARG A 259 -4.75 7.21 -14.82
N SER A 260 -5.33 6.55 -15.81
CA SER A 260 -6.35 5.51 -15.61
C SER A 260 -6.22 4.41 -16.65
N SER A 261 -5.72 3.24 -16.23
CA SER A 261 -5.73 2.04 -17.07
C SER A 261 -7.14 1.55 -17.31
N THR A 262 -8.06 1.77 -16.37
CA THR A 262 -9.46 1.40 -16.51
C THR A 262 -10.06 2.01 -17.77
N ILE A 263 -9.81 3.30 -18.04
CA ILE A 263 -10.28 3.95 -19.27
C ILE A 263 -9.58 3.35 -20.49
N THR A 264 -8.25 3.26 -20.45
CA THR A 264 -7.44 2.80 -21.58
C THR A 264 -7.77 1.36 -22.00
N THR A 265 -7.77 0.42 -21.06
CA THR A 265 -7.97 -1.02 -21.31
C THR A 265 -9.41 -1.35 -21.70
N SER A 266 -10.38 -0.73 -21.03
CA SER A 266 -11.80 -0.92 -21.29
C SER A 266 -12.24 -0.54 -22.69
N LEU A 267 -11.61 0.48 -23.29
CA LEU A 267 -11.92 0.92 -24.66
C LEU A 267 -11.60 -0.16 -25.70
N VAL A 268 -10.66 -1.05 -25.41
CA VAL A 268 -10.24 -2.10 -26.33
C VAL A 268 -11.26 -3.23 -26.42
N VAL A 269 -12.01 -3.49 -25.34
CA VAL A 269 -12.99 -4.58 -25.27
C VAL A 269 -14.06 -4.46 -26.36
N PRO A 270 -14.77 -3.32 -26.54
CA PRO A 270 -15.71 -3.15 -27.64
C PRO A 270 -15.09 -3.26 -29.03
N LEU A 271 -13.85 -2.80 -29.21
CA LEU A 271 -13.16 -2.84 -30.51
C LEU A 271 -12.88 -4.29 -30.93
N VAL A 272 -12.45 -5.14 -30.01
CA VAL A 272 -12.24 -6.57 -30.29
C VAL A 272 -13.57 -7.30 -30.43
N ALA A 273 -14.55 -7.00 -29.58
CA ALA A 273 -15.91 -7.54 -29.66
C ALA A 273 -16.58 -7.26 -31.02
N LYS A 274 -16.35 -6.07 -31.59
CA LYS A 274 -16.83 -5.66 -32.91
C LYS A 274 -15.89 -6.00 -34.07
N LYS A 275 -14.79 -6.73 -33.83
CA LYS A 275 -13.83 -7.18 -34.86
C LYS A 275 -13.03 -6.03 -35.52
N VAL A 276 -13.07 -4.83 -34.93
CA VAL A 276 -12.26 -3.67 -35.37
C VAL A 276 -10.78 -3.92 -35.08
N VAL A 277 -10.47 -4.55 -33.94
CA VAL A 277 -9.10 -4.90 -33.55
C VAL A 277 -9.02 -6.41 -33.27
N LYS A 278 -7.92 -7.05 -33.66
CA LYS A 278 -7.66 -8.47 -33.31
C LYS A 278 -7.21 -8.56 -31.85
N LEU A 279 -7.65 -9.60 -31.12
CA LEU A 279 -7.23 -9.83 -29.73
C LEU A 279 -5.70 -9.82 -29.57
N LYS A 280 -4.97 -10.53 -30.43
CA LYS A 280 -3.49 -10.54 -30.40
C LYS A 280 -2.85 -9.16 -30.57
N SER A 281 -3.50 -8.24 -31.29
CA SER A 281 -3.03 -6.85 -31.45
C SER A 281 -3.40 -5.98 -30.25
N ALA A 282 -4.48 -6.32 -29.53
CA ALA A 282 -4.93 -5.62 -28.33
C ALA A 282 -4.10 -5.97 -27.08
N GLN A 283 -3.57 -7.19 -27.00
CA GLN A 283 -2.80 -7.67 -25.85
C GLN A 283 -1.65 -6.74 -25.44
N PRO A 284 -0.74 -6.33 -26.35
CA PRO A 284 0.38 -5.45 -25.98
C PRO A 284 -0.10 -4.08 -25.49
N PHE A 285 -1.20 -3.56 -26.05
CA PHE A 285 -1.80 -2.30 -25.60
C PHE A 285 -2.31 -2.39 -24.15
N ILE A 286 -2.96 -3.49 -23.79
CA ILE A 286 -3.41 -3.74 -22.41
C ILE A 286 -2.20 -3.81 -21.46
N LEU A 287 -1.14 -4.51 -21.85
CA LEU A 287 0.08 -4.64 -21.05
C LEU A 287 0.80 -3.30 -20.85
N GLY A 288 0.91 -2.50 -21.93
CA GLY A 288 1.45 -1.16 -21.85
C GLY A 288 0.63 -0.29 -20.90
N ALA A 289 -0.70 -0.36 -21.01
CA ALA A 289 -1.59 0.37 -20.12
C ALA A 289 -1.41 -0.01 -18.65
N ASN A 290 -1.17 -1.29 -18.36
CA ASN A 290 -0.90 -1.76 -17.00
C ASN A 290 0.37 -1.11 -16.42
N ILE A 291 1.48 -1.09 -17.18
CA ILE A 291 2.70 -0.39 -16.77
C ILE A 291 2.46 1.12 -16.64
N GLY A 292 1.71 1.74 -17.55
CA GLY A 292 1.43 3.17 -17.50
C GLY A 292 0.75 3.64 -16.21
N THR A 293 0.05 2.77 -15.48
CA THR A 293 -0.60 3.13 -14.20
C THR A 293 0.39 3.49 -13.09
N THR A 294 1.60 2.94 -13.15
CA THR A 294 2.60 3.04 -12.07
C THR A 294 3.14 4.48 -11.95
N ILE A 295 3.02 5.28 -13.00
CA ILE A 295 3.38 6.69 -13.01
C ILE A 295 2.61 7.46 -11.94
N THR A 296 1.36 7.08 -11.65
CA THR A 296 0.60 7.72 -10.57
C THR A 296 1.22 7.46 -9.20
N ALA A 297 1.70 6.25 -8.96
CA ALA A 297 2.37 5.90 -7.71
C ALA A 297 3.71 6.65 -7.57
N PHE A 298 4.48 6.77 -8.65
CA PHE A 298 5.70 7.58 -8.65
C PHE A 298 5.43 9.05 -8.34
N ILE A 299 4.40 9.65 -8.96
CA ILE A 299 4.02 11.04 -8.69
C ILE A 299 3.58 11.22 -7.24
N ALA A 300 2.86 10.25 -6.68
CA ALA A 300 2.50 10.27 -5.27
C ALA A 300 3.74 10.10 -4.38
N ALA A 301 4.73 9.31 -4.77
CA ALA A 301 5.89 9.00 -3.95
C ALA A 301 7.02 10.04 -4.00
N LEU A 302 7.14 10.81 -5.09
CA LEU A 302 8.21 11.78 -5.38
C LEU A 302 8.44 12.85 -4.31
N PHE A 303 7.50 13.02 -3.38
CA PHE A 303 7.53 14.04 -2.33
C PHE A 303 7.27 13.46 -0.93
N ASN A 304 7.46 12.15 -0.75
CA ASN A 304 7.16 11.44 0.48
C ASN A 304 8.40 10.73 1.04
N SER A 305 8.21 9.69 1.86
CA SER A 305 9.29 8.92 2.47
C SER A 305 10.02 8.00 1.47
N ASN A 306 11.23 7.59 1.82
CA ASN A 306 11.97 6.54 1.09
C ASN A 306 11.16 5.24 0.93
N ALA A 307 10.30 4.93 1.91
CA ALA A 307 9.39 3.79 1.84
C ALA A 307 8.29 3.99 0.79
N ALA A 308 7.77 5.22 0.63
CA ALA A 308 6.80 5.55 -0.42
C ALA A 308 7.40 5.42 -1.82
N ILE A 309 8.64 5.89 -2.01
CA ILE A 309 9.39 5.72 -3.28
C ILE A 309 9.64 4.23 -3.56
N SER A 310 10.07 3.47 -2.56
CA SER A 310 10.26 2.03 -2.67
C SER A 310 8.95 1.32 -3.04
N LEU A 311 7.82 1.73 -2.49
CA LEU A 311 6.51 1.20 -2.89
C LEU A 311 6.17 1.49 -4.36
N ALA A 312 6.43 2.71 -4.85
CA ALA A 312 6.21 3.06 -6.25
C ALA A 312 7.11 2.25 -7.20
N ILE A 313 8.37 2.04 -6.82
CA ILE A 313 9.30 1.17 -7.55
C ILE A 313 8.80 -0.27 -7.56
N ALA A 314 8.37 -0.81 -6.41
CA ALA A 314 7.81 -2.15 -6.32
C ALA A 314 6.57 -2.32 -7.21
N HIS A 315 5.70 -1.31 -7.27
CA HIS A 315 4.54 -1.32 -8.18
C HIS A 315 4.96 -1.40 -9.65
N PHE A 316 5.98 -0.64 -10.04
CA PHE A 316 6.54 -0.71 -11.38
C PHE A 316 7.20 -2.07 -11.67
N LEU A 317 8.04 -2.56 -10.77
CA LEU A 317 8.72 -3.85 -10.91
C LEU A 317 7.73 -5.01 -11.04
N PHE A 318 6.67 -5.03 -10.23
CA PHE A 318 5.60 -6.03 -10.34
C PHE A 318 5.05 -6.11 -11.77
N ASN A 319 4.69 -4.96 -12.36
CA ASN A 319 4.13 -4.90 -13.71
C ASN A 319 5.18 -5.22 -14.78
N ALA A 320 6.38 -4.68 -14.65
CA ALA A 320 7.46 -4.88 -15.60
C ALA A 320 7.90 -6.35 -15.65
N ILE A 321 8.08 -7.00 -14.50
CA ILE A 321 8.45 -8.42 -14.41
C ILE A 321 7.33 -9.29 -14.98
N GLY A 322 6.06 -8.98 -14.68
CA GLY A 322 4.92 -9.66 -15.29
C GLY A 322 4.96 -9.61 -16.82
N VAL A 323 5.25 -8.44 -17.41
CA VAL A 323 5.39 -8.29 -18.87
C VAL A 323 6.60 -9.05 -19.41
N ILE A 324 7.74 -8.98 -18.74
CA ILE A 324 8.93 -9.73 -19.16
C ILE A 324 8.61 -11.23 -19.21
N ILE A 325 7.98 -11.77 -18.16
CA ILE A 325 7.70 -13.20 -18.06
C ILE A 325 6.56 -13.61 -18.99
N PHE A 326 5.36 -13.04 -18.83
CA PHE A 326 4.16 -13.50 -19.52
C PHE A 326 3.94 -12.89 -20.90
N TYR A 327 4.89 -12.10 -21.42
CA TYR A 327 4.80 -11.57 -22.78
C TYR A 327 6.09 -11.71 -23.59
N LEU A 328 7.28 -11.55 -22.99
CA LEU A 328 8.54 -11.70 -23.73
C LEU A 328 9.07 -13.13 -23.79
N ILE A 329 8.83 -13.96 -22.77
CA ILE A 329 9.33 -15.35 -22.74
C ILE A 329 8.44 -16.25 -23.63
N PRO A 330 8.94 -16.83 -24.74
CA PRO A 330 8.13 -17.59 -25.69
C PRO A 330 7.45 -18.84 -25.10
N LEU A 331 8.02 -19.41 -24.03
CA LEU A 331 7.49 -20.60 -23.38
C LEU A 331 6.15 -20.36 -22.68
N VAL A 332 5.94 -19.15 -22.12
CA VAL A 332 4.78 -18.83 -21.27
C VAL A 332 3.94 -17.66 -21.80
N ASN A 333 4.38 -16.97 -22.86
CA ASN A 333 3.69 -15.78 -23.38
C ASN A 333 2.24 -16.03 -23.86
N GLU A 334 1.92 -17.25 -24.29
CA GLU A 334 0.57 -17.60 -24.72
C GLU A 334 -0.37 -17.94 -23.56
N LEU A 335 0.15 -18.13 -22.34
CA LEU A 335 -0.62 -18.64 -21.21
C LEU A 335 -1.79 -17.72 -20.83
N PRO A 336 -1.62 -16.40 -20.60
CA PRO A 336 -2.75 -15.53 -20.29
C PRO A 336 -3.78 -15.50 -21.42
N GLY A 337 -3.32 -15.49 -22.67
CA GLY A 337 -4.18 -15.50 -23.86
C GLY A 337 -4.99 -16.78 -24.01
N LYS A 338 -4.41 -17.95 -23.72
CA LYS A 338 -5.07 -19.25 -23.76
C LYS A 338 -6.15 -19.37 -22.69
N LEU A 339 -5.87 -18.92 -21.47
CA LEU A 339 -6.85 -18.90 -20.38
C LEU A 339 -8.03 -17.97 -20.72
N ALA A 340 -7.74 -16.76 -21.20
CA ALA A 340 -8.76 -15.80 -21.58
C ALA A 340 -9.63 -16.28 -22.75
N ASP A 341 -9.03 -16.84 -23.80
CA ASP A 341 -9.80 -17.41 -24.92
C ASP A 341 -10.56 -18.68 -24.49
N GLY A 342 -10.01 -19.48 -23.57
CA GLY A 342 -10.70 -20.63 -22.97
C GLY A 342 -11.98 -20.22 -22.25
N LEU A 343 -11.90 -19.22 -21.37
CA LEU A 343 -13.06 -18.64 -20.69
C LEU A 343 -14.05 -18.03 -21.69
N GLY A 344 -13.56 -17.30 -22.70
CA GLY A 344 -14.39 -16.77 -23.79
C GLY A 344 -15.12 -17.87 -24.57
N ARG A 345 -14.47 -19.00 -24.86
CA ARG A 345 -15.13 -20.16 -25.51
C ARG A 345 -16.16 -20.79 -24.59
N LEU A 346 -15.90 -20.88 -23.29
CA LEU A 346 -16.85 -21.41 -22.31
C LEU A 346 -18.17 -20.63 -22.32
N THR A 347 -18.12 -19.30 -22.52
CA THR A 347 -19.34 -18.48 -22.60
C THR A 347 -20.21 -18.73 -23.84
N LEU A 348 -19.68 -19.41 -24.87
CA LEU A 348 -20.48 -19.87 -26.01
C LEU A 348 -21.44 -21.01 -25.62
N LYS A 349 -21.00 -21.88 -24.69
CA LYS A 349 -21.79 -23.01 -24.16
C LYS A 349 -22.62 -22.59 -22.96
N TYR A 350 -22.00 -21.89 -22.00
CA TYR A 350 -22.63 -21.45 -20.76
C TYR A 350 -22.53 -19.93 -20.62
N ARG A 351 -23.58 -19.22 -21.06
CA ARG A 351 -23.60 -17.74 -21.10
C ARG A 351 -23.30 -17.09 -19.74
N LEU A 352 -23.71 -17.71 -18.63
CA LEU A 352 -23.45 -17.19 -17.28
C LEU A 352 -22.01 -17.38 -16.80
N ALA A 353 -21.17 -18.15 -17.49
CA ALA A 353 -19.81 -18.43 -17.05
C ALA A 353 -18.96 -17.16 -16.88
N GLY A 354 -19.13 -16.15 -17.75
CA GLY A 354 -18.44 -14.87 -17.62
C GLY A 354 -18.87 -14.06 -16.39
N PHE A 355 -20.16 -14.09 -16.05
CA PHE A 355 -20.69 -13.44 -14.85
C PHE A 355 -20.25 -14.15 -13.58
N LEU A 356 -20.31 -15.49 -13.56
CA LEU A 356 -19.84 -16.29 -12.43
C LEU A 356 -18.34 -16.10 -12.19
N TYR A 357 -17.52 -16.08 -13.24
CA TYR A 357 -16.10 -15.80 -13.12
C TYR A 357 -15.84 -14.44 -12.47
N LEU A 358 -16.56 -13.38 -12.88
CA LEU A 358 -16.44 -12.06 -12.26
C LEU A 358 -16.78 -12.11 -10.77
N LEU A 359 -17.93 -12.69 -10.41
CA LEU A 359 -18.37 -12.75 -9.02
C LEU A 359 -17.38 -13.53 -8.14
N LEU A 360 -16.90 -14.67 -8.65
CA LEU A 360 -15.96 -15.52 -7.94
C LEU A 360 -14.61 -14.83 -7.72
N THR A 361 -14.01 -14.31 -8.79
CA THR A 361 -12.65 -13.74 -8.77
C THR A 361 -12.57 -12.45 -7.97
N PHE A 362 -13.56 -11.55 -8.10
CA PHE A 362 -13.46 -10.21 -7.50
C PHE A 362 -14.16 -10.07 -6.16
N PHE A 363 -15.06 -10.99 -5.79
CA PHE A 363 -15.81 -10.88 -4.54
C PHE A 363 -15.72 -12.15 -3.70
N VAL A 364 -16.22 -13.30 -4.19
CA VAL A 364 -16.36 -14.50 -3.34
C VAL A 364 -15.01 -15.01 -2.84
N VAL A 365 -14.02 -15.18 -3.72
CA VAL A 365 -12.69 -15.68 -3.33
C VAL A 365 -11.99 -14.69 -2.38
N PRO A 366 -11.87 -13.40 -2.70
CA PRO A 366 -11.25 -12.43 -1.79
C PRO A 366 -11.94 -12.35 -0.42
N PHE A 367 -13.28 -12.26 -0.37
CA PHE A 367 -14.01 -12.21 0.91
C PHE A 367 -13.78 -13.48 1.73
N SER A 368 -13.83 -14.65 1.10
CA SER A 368 -13.61 -15.92 1.78
C SER A 368 -12.20 -16.00 2.36
N LEU A 369 -11.18 -15.63 1.58
CA LEU A 369 -9.79 -15.68 2.02
C LEU A 369 -9.48 -14.68 3.13
N ILE A 370 -10.09 -13.49 3.12
CA ILE A 370 -9.99 -12.55 4.24
C ILE A 370 -10.67 -13.12 5.48
N TYR A 371 -11.89 -13.63 5.34
CA TYR A 371 -12.67 -14.17 6.47
C TYR A 371 -11.96 -15.33 7.17
N PHE A 372 -11.38 -16.26 6.42
CA PHE A 372 -10.65 -17.40 7.00
C PHE A 372 -9.27 -17.02 7.56
N ASN A 373 -8.72 -15.85 7.21
CA ASN A 373 -7.39 -15.40 7.63
C ASN A 373 -7.43 -14.25 8.65
N LYS A 374 -8.61 -13.89 9.15
CA LYS A 374 -8.80 -12.80 10.13
C LYS A 374 -8.07 -13.07 11.46
N ASP A 375 -7.99 -14.34 11.88
CA ASP A 375 -7.43 -14.74 13.18
C ASP A 375 -5.94 -15.12 13.10
N ALA A 376 -5.31 -14.99 11.92
CA ALA A 376 -3.91 -15.37 11.72
C ALA A 376 -2.91 -14.41 12.38
N VAL A 377 -3.35 -13.21 12.74
CA VAL A 377 -2.53 -12.20 13.40
C VAL A 377 -3.29 -11.68 14.61
N ARG A 378 -2.67 -11.76 15.78
CA ARG A 378 -3.22 -11.21 17.02
C ARG A 378 -2.65 -9.82 17.22
N VAL A 379 -3.54 -8.84 17.29
CA VAL A 379 -3.18 -7.45 17.56
C VAL A 379 -3.52 -7.16 19.01
N ASN A 380 -2.52 -6.82 19.82
CA ASN A 380 -2.74 -6.39 21.20
C ASN A 380 -2.35 -4.91 21.33
N GLU A 381 -3.20 -4.09 21.92
CA GLU A 381 -2.88 -2.74 22.32
C GLU A 381 -2.41 -2.74 23.78
N LEU A 382 -1.16 -2.33 23.98
CA LEU A 382 -0.48 -2.27 25.26
C LEU A 382 -0.40 -0.80 25.68
N THR A 383 -0.73 -0.46 26.92
CA THR A 383 -0.52 0.90 27.44
C THR A 383 0.58 0.87 28.48
N TYR A 384 1.57 1.74 28.31
CA TYR A 384 2.67 1.93 29.27
C TYR A 384 2.52 3.28 29.96
N SER A 385 2.79 3.29 31.26
CA SER A 385 2.98 4.49 32.06
C SER A 385 4.46 4.71 32.29
N TYR A 386 4.95 5.90 31.96
CA TYR A 386 6.30 6.36 32.27
C TYR A 386 6.24 7.39 33.40
N GLN A 387 7.10 7.23 34.39
CA GLN A 387 7.23 8.13 35.53
C GLN A 387 8.71 8.45 35.75
N ASN A 388 9.05 9.73 35.79
CA ASN A 388 10.36 10.22 36.18
C ASN A 388 10.26 10.80 37.59
N PHE A 389 10.90 10.15 38.56
CA PHE A 389 10.84 10.53 39.97
C PHE A 389 11.74 11.72 40.30
N VAL A 390 12.71 12.04 39.44
CA VAL A 390 13.60 13.20 39.59
C VAL A 390 12.90 14.47 39.13
N THR A 391 12.24 14.45 37.97
CA THR A 391 11.54 15.61 37.40
C THR A 391 10.05 15.66 37.77
N GLN A 392 9.52 14.64 38.45
CA GLN A 392 8.10 14.43 38.74
C GLN A 392 7.20 14.40 37.49
N GLN A 393 7.79 14.09 36.33
CA GLN A 393 7.07 14.05 35.07
C GLN A 393 6.42 12.67 34.87
N ASN A 394 5.12 12.66 34.58
CA ASN A 394 4.37 11.46 34.24
C ASN A 394 3.86 11.54 32.80
N SER A 395 4.05 10.47 32.03
CA SER A 395 3.49 10.33 30.69
C SER A 395 2.98 8.92 30.49
N SER A 396 2.25 8.70 29.40
CA SER A 396 1.87 7.36 29.00
C SER A 396 1.89 7.28 27.48
N TYR A 397 2.14 6.08 26.98
CA TYR A 397 2.22 5.79 25.56
C TYR A 397 1.60 4.42 25.27
N ASN A 398 1.11 4.22 24.06
CA ASN A 398 0.51 2.96 23.64
C ASN A 398 1.47 2.22 22.71
N ILE A 399 1.51 0.89 22.79
CA ILE A 399 2.21 0.03 21.85
C ILE A 399 1.19 -0.90 21.22
N VAL A 400 1.11 -0.92 19.89
CA VAL A 400 0.34 -1.92 19.15
C VAL A 400 1.26 -3.08 18.81
N ALA A 401 1.06 -4.21 19.48
CA ALA A 401 1.79 -5.45 19.31
C ALA A 401 1.10 -6.35 18.29
N LYS A 402 1.77 -6.63 17.17
CA LYS A 402 1.30 -7.59 16.15
C LYS A 402 2.06 -8.89 16.32
N THR A 403 1.35 -9.92 16.78
CA THR A 403 1.90 -11.25 17.01
C THR A 403 1.35 -12.25 16.01
N TYR A 404 2.26 -13.03 15.43
CA TYR A 404 1.96 -14.07 14.46
C TYR A 404 2.15 -15.42 15.16
N PRO A 405 1.09 -16.18 15.48
CA PRO A 405 1.19 -17.39 16.30
C PRO A 405 2.16 -18.44 15.74
N HIS A 406 2.42 -18.41 14.43
CA HIS A 406 3.26 -19.39 13.72
C HIS A 406 4.60 -18.84 13.23
N HIS A 407 4.93 -17.57 13.51
CA HIS A 407 6.23 -16.99 13.13
C HIS A 407 7.08 -16.71 14.37
N ALA A 408 8.40 -16.88 14.24
CA ALA A 408 9.35 -16.57 15.30
C ALA A 408 9.54 -15.05 15.53
N PHE A 409 8.98 -14.21 14.65
CA PHE A 409 9.11 -12.75 14.65
C PHE A 409 7.75 -12.09 14.91
N SER A 410 7.75 -11.03 15.71
CA SER A 410 6.60 -10.14 15.95
C SER A 410 7.03 -8.68 15.96
N ASN A 411 6.16 -7.77 15.56
CA ASN A 411 6.48 -6.34 15.50
C ASN A 411 5.67 -5.58 16.55
N LEU A 412 6.34 -4.75 17.34
CA LEU A 412 5.76 -3.85 18.32
C LEU A 412 5.85 -2.42 17.77
N MET A 413 4.72 -1.76 17.54
CA MET A 413 4.65 -0.38 17.05
C MET A 413 4.33 0.55 18.22
N VAL A 414 5.24 1.45 18.58
CA VAL A 414 5.16 2.34 19.75
C VAL A 414 4.62 3.71 19.34
N TYR A 415 3.62 4.23 20.04
CA TYR A 415 2.94 5.51 19.79
C TYR A 415 2.90 6.37 21.08
N ASP A 416 3.42 7.60 21.05
CA ASP A 416 3.27 8.54 22.19
C ASP A 416 1.90 9.25 22.22
N ARG A 417 1.41 9.61 23.41
CA ARG A 417 0.18 10.40 23.66
C ARG A 417 0.23 11.82 23.07
N PRO A 418 -0.96 12.41 22.83
CA PRO A 418 -1.65 12.30 21.56
C PRO A 418 -0.89 13.14 20.51
N SER A 419 0.13 12.55 19.88
CA SER A 419 0.72 13.15 18.69
C SER A 419 -0.35 13.18 17.59
N LYS A 420 -0.52 14.35 16.96
CA LYS A 420 -1.49 14.58 15.87
C LYS A 420 -1.29 13.66 14.65
N ASN A 421 -0.15 12.98 14.58
CA ASN A 421 0.20 12.06 13.50
C ASN A 421 0.15 10.63 14.04
N ASN A 422 -0.78 9.83 13.52
CA ASN A 422 -0.96 8.39 13.80
C ASN A 422 0.19 7.50 13.26
N GLN A 423 1.43 7.98 13.33
CA GLN A 423 2.62 7.20 13.00
C GLN A 423 3.19 6.61 14.28
N PRO A 424 3.65 5.35 14.27
CA PRO A 424 4.42 4.84 15.38
C PRO A 424 5.76 5.59 15.44
N ASN A 425 6.09 6.12 16.61
CA ASN A 425 7.37 6.77 16.89
C ASN A 425 8.53 5.77 16.75
N LYS A 426 8.27 4.49 17.02
CA LYS A 426 9.28 3.42 16.94
C LYS A 426 8.64 2.09 16.58
N ILE A 427 9.30 1.31 15.73
CA ILE A 427 8.95 -0.09 15.47
C ILE A 427 10.04 -0.96 16.10
N LEU A 428 9.68 -1.85 17.02
CA LEU A 428 10.58 -2.80 17.66
C LEU A 428 10.29 -4.19 17.11
N THR A 429 11.32 -4.84 16.57
CA THR A 429 11.24 -6.24 16.13
C THR A 429 11.50 -7.15 17.32
N VAL A 430 10.62 -8.10 17.58
CA VAL A 430 10.80 -9.12 18.61
C VAL A 430 11.01 -10.46 17.93
N TYR A 431 12.07 -11.17 18.30
CA TYR A 431 12.34 -12.53 17.83
C TYR A 431 12.48 -13.47 19.00
N ARG A 432 11.82 -14.62 18.94
CA ARG A 432 11.96 -15.67 19.94
C ARG A 432 12.34 -17.01 19.32
N ARG A 433 13.36 -17.65 19.88
CA ARG A 433 13.72 -19.05 19.62
C ARG A 433 14.20 -19.72 20.89
N ASN A 434 13.45 -20.73 21.35
CA ASN A 434 13.72 -21.44 22.61
C ASN A 434 13.85 -20.46 23.79
N ASN A 435 15.03 -20.40 24.40
CA ASN A 435 15.36 -19.53 25.53
C ASN A 435 15.97 -18.20 25.10
N LEU A 436 16.09 -17.94 23.79
CA LEU A 436 16.59 -16.66 23.29
C LEU A 436 15.42 -15.79 22.90
N LEU A 437 15.38 -14.59 23.48
CA LEU A 437 14.44 -13.53 23.13
C LEU A 437 15.25 -12.30 22.74
N LEU A 438 15.06 -11.84 21.52
CA LEU A 438 15.61 -10.59 21.01
C LEU A 438 14.49 -9.57 20.95
N ILE A 439 14.69 -8.41 21.58
CA ILE A 439 13.81 -7.25 21.43
C ILE A 439 14.67 -6.14 20.83
N ASN A 440 14.44 -5.86 19.55
CA ASN A 440 15.27 -4.99 18.74
C ASN A 440 16.73 -5.48 18.72
N ASN A 441 17.67 -4.69 19.25
CA ASN A 441 19.09 -5.05 19.36
C ASN A 441 19.45 -5.67 20.73
N ASP A 442 18.52 -5.73 21.67
CA ASP A 442 18.78 -6.30 23.00
C ASP A 442 18.48 -7.80 23.00
N LEU A 443 19.48 -8.59 23.39
CA LEU A 443 19.40 -10.04 23.51
C LEU A 443 19.18 -10.45 24.97
N PHE A 444 18.10 -11.17 25.21
CA PHE A 444 17.72 -11.75 26.49
C PHE A 444 17.80 -13.27 26.43
N GLU A 445 18.72 -13.84 27.21
CA GLU A 445 18.81 -15.29 27.39
C GLU A 445 17.96 -15.68 28.61
N LEU A 446 16.79 -16.26 28.37
CA LEU A 446 15.82 -16.70 29.38
C LEU A 446 16.32 -17.98 30.07
N ASN A 447 17.34 -17.82 30.93
CA ASN A 447 18.03 -18.88 31.65
C ASN A 447 17.71 -18.82 33.16
N ARG A 448 18.43 -19.56 33.99
CA ARG A 448 18.26 -19.52 35.46
C ARG A 448 18.73 -18.19 36.07
N ALA A 449 18.13 -17.84 37.21
CA ALA A 449 18.63 -16.78 38.07
C ALA A 449 20.13 -16.98 38.39
N GLY A 450 20.87 -15.88 38.44
CA GLY A 450 22.34 -15.83 38.59
C GLY A 450 23.12 -15.93 37.28
N PHE A 451 22.49 -16.19 36.13
CA PHE A 451 23.17 -16.16 34.84
C PHE A 451 23.55 -14.71 34.48
N CYS A 452 24.83 -14.47 34.17
CA CYS A 452 25.35 -13.17 33.79
C CYS A 452 26.15 -13.27 32.49
N ARG A 453 26.10 -12.19 31.71
CA ARG A 453 26.86 -12.07 30.45
C ARG A 453 27.35 -10.64 30.25
N ASP A 454 28.50 -10.52 29.59
CA ASP A 454 29.01 -9.26 29.07
C ASP A 454 28.51 -8.99 27.65
N ALA A 455 28.16 -7.74 27.37
CA ALA A 455 27.70 -7.25 26.08
C ALA A 455 28.12 -5.79 25.88
N GLU A 456 27.83 -5.23 24.71
CA GLU A 456 28.20 -3.86 24.34
C GLU A 456 27.04 -3.22 23.58
N ASP A 457 26.68 -2.00 23.95
CA ASP A 457 25.71 -1.17 23.25
C ASP A 457 26.31 0.22 22.96
N GLU A 458 25.49 1.13 22.43
CA GLU A 458 25.91 2.51 22.10
C GLU A 458 26.47 3.29 23.31
N ASN A 459 26.14 2.88 24.54
CA ASN A 459 26.65 3.49 25.77
C ASN A 459 27.93 2.81 26.30
N GLY A 460 28.42 1.78 25.60
CA GLY A 460 29.64 1.04 25.91
C GLY A 460 29.39 -0.37 26.42
N LYS A 461 30.44 -0.99 26.98
CA LYS A 461 30.39 -2.35 27.52
C LYS A 461 29.53 -2.39 28.78
N PHE A 462 28.73 -3.44 28.95
CA PHE A 462 27.91 -3.66 30.12
C PHE A 462 27.82 -5.13 30.51
N LYS A 463 27.51 -5.37 31.78
CA LYS A 463 27.09 -6.67 32.31
C LYS A 463 25.58 -6.72 32.40
N ILE A 464 24.98 -7.81 31.95
CA ILE A 464 23.57 -8.10 32.19
C ILE A 464 23.43 -9.42 32.94
N CYS A 465 22.69 -9.41 34.05
CA CYS A 465 22.49 -10.56 34.92
C CYS A 465 21.01 -10.83 35.16
N ILE A 466 20.60 -12.10 35.20
CA ILE A 466 19.28 -12.50 35.68
C ILE A 466 19.33 -12.51 37.21
N LEU A 467 18.62 -11.61 37.87
CA LEU A 467 18.54 -11.57 39.33
C LEU A 467 17.61 -12.67 39.84
N GLU A 468 16.43 -12.77 39.26
CA GLU A 468 15.38 -13.72 39.65
C GLU A 468 14.43 -14.03 38.50
N VAL A 469 13.66 -15.10 38.66
CA VAL A 469 12.58 -15.50 37.75
C VAL A 469 11.30 -15.61 38.56
N LEU A 470 10.39 -14.65 38.36
CA LEU A 470 9.12 -14.58 39.06
C LEU A 470 8.09 -15.47 38.35
N PRO A 471 7.39 -16.38 39.05
CA PRO A 471 6.38 -17.22 38.43
C PRO A 471 5.20 -16.41 37.91
N SER A 472 4.82 -15.35 38.63
CA SER A 472 3.80 -14.38 38.22
C SER A 472 4.10 -13.02 38.84
N LEU A 473 3.86 -11.95 38.10
CA LEU A 473 3.98 -10.55 38.53
C LEU A 473 2.63 -9.85 38.31
N THR A 474 2.05 -9.33 39.39
CA THR A 474 0.86 -8.49 39.30
C THR A 474 1.28 -7.06 38.96
N LEU A 475 0.76 -6.54 37.86
CA LEU A 475 1.00 -5.19 37.35
C LEU A 475 -0.18 -4.28 37.75
N SER A 476 -0.28 -3.11 37.12
CA SER A 476 -1.40 -2.20 37.35
C SER A 476 -2.73 -2.79 36.85
N SER A 477 -3.85 -2.34 37.43
CA SER A 477 -5.21 -2.69 37.00
C SER A 477 -5.55 -4.19 37.01
N GLY A 478 -4.87 -4.99 37.83
CA GLY A 478 -5.11 -6.44 37.94
C GLY A 478 -4.51 -7.28 36.81
N LEU A 479 -3.76 -6.68 35.88
CA LEU A 479 -3.03 -7.39 34.84
C LEU A 479 -1.94 -8.28 35.49
N LYS A 480 -1.87 -9.55 35.09
CA LYS A 480 -0.82 -10.48 35.55
C LYS A 480 0.06 -10.88 34.38
N ALA A 481 1.36 -10.91 34.63
CA ALA A 481 2.35 -11.41 33.69
C ALA A 481 3.04 -12.63 34.28
N ASP A 482 3.01 -13.75 33.55
CA ASP A 482 3.60 -15.00 34.02
C ASP A 482 5.03 -15.18 33.49
N SER A 483 5.82 -15.96 34.24
CA SER A 483 7.23 -16.28 33.94
C SER A 483 8.06 -15.03 33.61
N VAL A 484 8.19 -14.13 34.58
CA VAL A 484 8.87 -12.85 34.43
C VAL A 484 10.32 -12.95 34.86
N PHE A 485 11.23 -12.73 33.93
CA PHE A 485 12.67 -12.73 34.16
C PHE A 485 13.11 -11.30 34.51
N VAL A 486 13.79 -11.14 35.64
CA VAL A 486 14.29 -9.85 36.11
C VAL A 486 15.76 -9.75 35.76
N PHE A 487 16.08 -8.93 34.76
CA PHE A 487 17.44 -8.65 34.34
C PHE A 487 17.94 -7.35 34.98
N GLU A 488 19.18 -7.32 35.44
CA GLU A 488 19.88 -6.09 35.84
C GLU A 488 21.03 -5.83 34.87
N LYS A 489 21.02 -4.66 34.25
CA LYS A 489 22.02 -4.17 33.30
C LYS A 489 22.85 -3.08 33.97
N GLN A 490 24.18 -3.25 33.95
CA GLN A 490 25.16 -2.35 34.56
C GLN A 490 26.32 -2.09 33.59
N TRP A 491 26.56 -0.83 33.22
CA TRP A 491 27.64 -0.44 32.32
C TRP A 491 29.00 -0.41 33.02
N TYR A 492 30.04 -0.84 32.29
CA TYR A 492 31.44 -0.77 32.65
C TYR A 492 31.99 0.60 32.22
N GLN A 493 31.71 1.67 32.96
CA GLN A 493 32.36 2.97 32.73
C GLN A 493 33.21 3.39 33.94
N PRO A 494 34.52 3.67 33.75
CA PRO A 494 35.48 3.94 34.82
C PRO A 494 35.49 5.38 35.37
N GLU A 495 34.73 6.34 34.81
CA GLU A 495 34.87 7.79 35.15
C GLU A 495 33.57 8.54 35.51
N ARG A 496 32.43 7.87 35.73
CA ARG A 496 31.21 8.53 36.24
C ARG A 496 30.81 7.98 37.60
N VAL A 497 30.70 8.88 38.59
CA VAL A 497 30.21 8.60 39.96
C VAL A 497 28.74 8.11 39.97
N ASP A 498 28.02 8.34 38.86
CA ASP A 498 26.60 7.99 38.67
C ASP A 498 26.40 6.80 37.73
N SER A 499 26.97 5.63 38.05
CA SER A 499 26.64 4.41 37.31
C SER A 499 25.17 3.99 37.57
N THR A 500 24.26 4.40 36.69
CA THR A 500 22.84 4.02 36.81
C THR A 500 22.67 2.55 36.47
N ARG A 501 21.97 1.81 37.32
CA ARG A 501 21.58 0.41 37.04
C ARG A 501 20.20 0.40 36.40
N VAL A 502 19.99 -0.46 35.41
CA VAL A 502 18.68 -0.63 34.78
C VAL A 502 18.16 -2.03 35.05
N ARG A 503 16.97 -2.13 35.65
CA ARG A 503 16.25 -3.40 35.81
C ARG A 503 15.17 -3.54 34.77
N LEU A 504 15.15 -4.69 34.10
CA LEU A 504 14.22 -5.02 33.02
C LEU A 504 13.43 -6.27 33.42
N TYR A 505 12.11 -6.17 33.42
CA TYR A 505 11.20 -7.27 33.73
C TYR A 505 10.59 -7.75 32.43
N ILE A 506 11.01 -8.93 31.98
CA ILE A 506 10.64 -9.50 30.69
C ILE A 506 9.72 -10.70 30.92
N SER A 507 8.48 -10.64 30.44
CA SER A 507 7.58 -11.80 30.51
C SER A 507 7.90 -12.77 29.37
N ALA A 508 8.30 -13.98 29.74
CA ALA A 508 8.50 -15.06 28.78
C ALA A 508 7.18 -15.60 28.22
N ALA A 509 6.04 -15.42 28.89
CA ALA A 509 4.75 -15.82 28.32
C ALA A 509 4.33 -14.86 27.19
N LEU A 510 4.56 -13.56 27.39
CA LEU A 510 4.09 -12.51 26.49
C LEU A 510 5.16 -12.02 25.48
N ASN A 511 6.43 -12.43 25.62
CA ASN A 511 7.57 -11.97 24.81
C ASN A 511 7.78 -10.45 24.85
N LEU A 512 7.47 -9.80 25.96
CA LEU A 512 7.51 -8.34 26.06
C LEU A 512 8.03 -7.88 27.43
N GLN A 513 8.61 -6.68 27.43
CA GLN A 513 8.99 -5.97 28.65
C GLN A 513 7.72 -5.48 29.35
N VAL A 514 7.46 -5.97 30.55
CA VAL A 514 6.27 -5.59 31.34
C VAL A 514 6.57 -4.45 32.31
N LYS A 515 7.83 -4.28 32.70
CA LYS A 515 8.29 -3.22 33.60
C LYS A 515 9.77 -2.93 33.36
N LYS A 516 10.18 -1.68 33.53
CA LYS A 516 11.58 -1.25 33.51
C LYS A 516 11.80 -0.18 34.57
N GLU A 517 12.93 -0.27 35.25
CA GLU A 517 13.32 0.64 36.34
C GLU A 517 14.74 1.12 36.10
N LYS A 518 14.97 2.42 36.28
CA LYS A 518 16.30 3.01 36.31
C LYS A 518 16.60 3.42 37.74
N LEU A 519 17.73 2.95 38.26
CA LEU A 519 18.12 3.09 39.65
C LEU A 519 19.41 3.90 39.76
N SER A 520 19.51 4.71 40.81
CA SER A 520 20.77 5.35 41.19
C SER A 520 21.76 4.33 41.77
N THR A 521 23.01 4.74 41.95
CA THR A 521 24.07 3.96 42.62
C THR A 521 23.66 3.54 44.04
N GLY A 522 22.84 4.34 44.73
CA GLY A 522 22.27 4.04 46.05
C GLY A 522 20.99 3.19 46.03
N GLY A 523 20.53 2.76 44.86
CA GLY A 523 19.31 1.95 44.72
C GLY A 523 18.00 2.75 44.74
N HIS A 524 18.06 4.07 44.69
CA HIS A 524 16.85 4.90 44.59
C HIS A 524 16.29 4.86 43.17
N LEU A 525 14.97 4.75 43.05
CA LEU A 525 14.26 4.73 41.78
C LEU A 525 14.29 6.12 41.14
N LEU A 526 14.87 6.22 39.95
CA LEU A 526 14.97 7.46 39.18
C LEU A 526 13.87 7.56 38.14
N GLU A 527 13.62 6.47 37.42
CA GLU A 527 12.61 6.39 36.37
C GLU A 527 11.94 5.01 36.39
N GLN A 528 10.67 4.94 36.04
CA GLN A 528 9.92 3.69 35.90
C GLN A 528 9.02 3.70 34.67
N GLU A 529 9.07 2.62 33.92
CA GLU A 529 8.11 2.27 32.87
C GLU A 529 7.32 1.04 33.33
N LEU A 530 6.00 1.09 33.26
CA LEU A 530 5.12 0.00 33.69
C LEU A 530 4.01 -0.24 32.67
N LEU A 531 3.81 -1.49 32.27
CA LEU A 531 2.64 -1.91 31.51
C LEU A 531 1.39 -1.84 32.38
N THR A 532 0.41 -1.04 31.97
CA THR A 532 -0.83 -0.78 32.73
C THR A 532 -2.09 -1.37 32.11
N SER A 533 -2.08 -1.65 30.81
CA SER A 533 -3.20 -2.28 30.09
C SER A 533 -2.70 -3.18 28.97
N LEU A 534 -3.39 -4.28 28.72
CA LEU A 534 -3.20 -5.17 27.59
C LEU A 534 -4.57 -5.55 27.04
N ASN A 535 -4.93 -4.96 25.91
CA ASN A 535 -6.24 -5.15 25.27
C ASN A 535 -6.06 -5.93 23.96
N PRO A 536 -6.56 -7.16 23.84
CA PRO A 536 -6.63 -7.84 22.55
C PRO A 536 -7.65 -7.13 21.65
N LYS A 537 -7.28 -6.85 20.39
CA LYS A 537 -8.16 -6.35 19.33
C LYS A 537 -8.46 -7.44 18.32
#